data_AF-A0AAN8A365-F1
#
_entry.id   AF-A0AAN8A365-F1
#
_cell.length_a   1.000
_cell.length_b   1.000
_cell.length_c   1.000
_cell.angle_alpha   90.00
_cell.angle_beta   90.00
_cell.angle_gamma   90.00
#
_symmetry.space_group_name_H-M   'P 1'
#
loop_
_entity.id
_entity.type
_entity.pdbx_description
1 polymer ?
#
loop_
_entity_poly.entity_id
_entity_poly.type
_entity_poly.pdbx_seq_one_letter_code
_entity_poly.pdbx_strand_id
1 'polypeptide(L)'
;MFFIFIFEGRTLKLYLETTVLMFFFFIFEDPSPPKVQPRYDLDLDASYAKTFAGDVGHLWKTSESLLVYQELVRKGVRGLIELMKEEYSEILHKKSEVFHLCNYCTQILQRTEQLFEVLMQANMLSTEYDEICDMHKKVLRISGSLEPIERTSQDLKSKFLPSGLLSDSWILQVGTHPEDRNVEKIKVLLDAITAIYQQFKKDKAERRLPYNEEQIHKFDKQKLVLHATKARSLFTEECAMKYRLFISKSEEWMRKVHHVKKQLLGVSSQLMNIEKEITLLMDRALKLQEHVPQKLLPLLSSGMKPQAFLSQNTLVEMTLGMKKLKEEMEGVVKELNENNHFLERFGTLTLDGGLRG
;
A
#
# COMPACT_ATOMS: atom_id res chain seq x y z
N MET A 1 -11.37 11.69 -12.35
CA MET A 1 -9.98 11.62 -12.89
C MET A 1 -8.94 11.51 -11.76
N PHE A 2 -9.13 10.61 -10.78
CA PHE A 2 -8.18 10.38 -9.66
C PHE A 2 -7.56 8.97 -9.68
N PHE A 3 -8.22 7.98 -10.32
CA PHE A 3 -7.68 6.62 -10.46
C PHE A 3 -6.65 6.46 -11.59
N ILE A 4 -6.57 7.40 -12.55
CA ILE A 4 -5.63 7.29 -13.68
C ILE A 4 -4.18 7.52 -13.23
N PHE A 5 -3.94 8.30 -12.18
CA PHE A 5 -2.58 8.53 -11.66
C PHE A 5 -2.00 7.37 -10.86
N ILE A 6 -2.78 6.30 -10.59
CA ILE A 6 -2.28 5.11 -9.89
C ILE A 6 -1.34 4.27 -10.80
N PHE A 7 -1.37 4.48 -12.12
CA PHE A 7 -0.66 3.61 -13.08
C PHE A 7 0.67 4.15 -13.64
N GLU A 8 1.06 5.41 -13.41
CA GLU A 8 2.39 5.92 -13.79
C GLU A 8 3.31 5.98 -12.57
N GLY A 9 4.02 4.87 -12.33
CA GLY A 9 4.72 4.52 -11.09
C GLY A 9 5.90 5.38 -10.62
N ARG A 10 5.79 6.72 -10.56
CA ARG A 10 6.81 7.57 -9.87
C ARG A 10 6.26 8.68 -8.96
N THR A 11 4.95 8.89 -8.88
CA THR A 11 4.38 10.06 -8.15
C THR A 11 3.37 9.68 -7.06
N LEU A 12 3.49 8.48 -6.49
CA LEU A 12 2.54 7.97 -5.48
C LEU A 12 2.84 8.45 -4.04
N LYS A 13 4.08 8.90 -3.77
CA LYS A 13 4.54 9.17 -2.39
C LYS A 13 4.00 10.48 -1.80
N LEU A 14 3.69 11.48 -2.63
CA LEU A 14 3.30 12.83 -2.18
C LEU A 14 1.79 13.04 -1.95
N TYR A 15 0.92 12.27 -2.61
CA TYR A 15 -0.53 12.51 -2.57
C TYR A 15 -1.27 11.84 -1.41
N LEU A 16 -0.64 10.92 -0.69
CA LEU A 16 -1.23 10.28 0.50
C LEU A 16 -0.98 11.07 1.79
N GLU A 17 -0.12 12.10 1.77
CA GLU A 17 0.16 12.95 2.94
C GLU A 17 -0.86 14.09 3.13
N THR A 18 -1.59 14.48 2.07
CA THR A 18 -2.56 15.57 2.13
C THR A 18 -4.00 15.06 2.06
N THR A 19 -4.66 15.13 3.21
CA THR A 19 -6.06 14.76 3.44
C THR A 19 -7.01 15.63 2.61
N VAL A 20 -7.45 15.16 1.43
CA VAL A 20 -8.83 15.21 0.88
C VAL A 20 -8.82 14.37 -0.42
N LEU A 21 -9.20 13.10 -0.35
CA LEU A 21 -9.53 12.32 -1.56
C LEU A 21 -10.93 12.74 -2.03
N MET A 22 -11.01 13.79 -2.85
CA MET A 22 -12.26 14.14 -3.52
C MET A 22 -12.46 13.22 -4.72
N PHE A 23 -13.37 12.25 -4.58
CA PHE A 23 -13.71 11.37 -5.68
C PHE A 23 -14.46 12.14 -6.77
N PHE A 24 -13.74 12.54 -7.82
CA PHE A 24 -14.37 12.96 -9.07
C PHE A 24 -14.85 11.72 -9.83
N PHE A 25 -16.09 11.34 -9.56
CA PHE A 25 -16.82 10.32 -10.31
C PHE A 25 -17.22 10.84 -11.69
N PHE A 26 -17.42 9.92 -12.64
CA PHE A 26 -18.04 10.26 -13.92
C PHE A 26 -19.46 10.74 -13.67
N ILE A 27 -19.68 12.05 -13.79
CA ILE A 27 -21.01 12.65 -13.78
C ILE A 27 -21.54 12.51 -15.19
N PHE A 28 -22.63 11.76 -15.34
CA PHE A 28 -23.36 11.68 -16.59
C PHE A 28 -24.77 12.22 -16.38
N GLU A 29 -25.25 12.93 -17.38
CA GLU A 29 -26.63 13.41 -17.44
C GLU A 29 -27.48 12.33 -18.11
N ASP A 30 -28.68 12.08 -17.60
CA ASP A 30 -29.65 11.17 -18.21
C ASP A 30 -30.66 11.99 -19.03
N PRO A 31 -30.47 12.16 -20.35
CA PRO A 31 -31.36 12.97 -21.15
C PRO A 31 -32.72 12.28 -21.27
N SER A 32 -33.81 12.98 -20.94
CA SER A 32 -35.17 12.42 -21.06
C SER A 32 -35.49 11.98 -22.50
N PRO A 33 -36.19 10.85 -22.71
CA PRO A 33 -36.50 10.37 -24.05
C PRO A 33 -37.33 11.40 -24.85
N PRO A 34 -37.05 11.59 -26.14
CA PRO A 34 -37.82 12.51 -26.97
C PRO A 34 -39.26 12.00 -27.15
N LYS A 35 -40.24 12.91 -27.06
CA LYS A 35 -41.65 12.58 -27.32
C LYS A 35 -41.86 12.39 -28.83
N VAL A 36 -42.31 11.21 -29.22
CA VAL A 36 -42.60 10.87 -30.62
C VAL A 36 -44.06 11.20 -30.93
N GLN A 37 -44.28 11.96 -31.99
CA GLN A 37 -45.64 12.21 -32.48
C GLN A 37 -46.15 10.99 -33.26
N PRO A 38 -47.42 10.56 -33.06
CA PRO A 38 -47.98 9.41 -33.75
C PRO A 38 -48.25 9.66 -35.25
N ARG A 39 -48.27 10.93 -35.68
CA ARG A 39 -48.47 11.32 -37.07
C ARG A 39 -47.37 10.74 -37.96
N TYR A 40 -47.76 10.17 -39.10
CA TYR A 40 -46.84 9.76 -40.16
C TYR A 40 -46.33 10.99 -40.91
N ASP A 41 -45.02 11.18 -40.91
CA ASP A 41 -44.36 12.32 -41.56
C ASP A 41 -42.88 11.98 -41.81
N LEU A 42 -42.51 11.81 -43.09
CA LEU A 42 -41.17 11.35 -43.47
C LEU A 42 -40.04 12.29 -43.01
N ASP A 43 -40.29 13.60 -42.96
CA ASP A 43 -39.30 14.58 -42.54
C ASP A 43 -39.07 14.53 -41.02
N LEU A 44 -40.18 14.51 -40.26
CA LEU A 44 -40.15 14.43 -38.81
C LEU A 44 -39.63 13.07 -38.34
N ASP A 45 -40.04 11.98 -38.99
CA ASP A 45 -39.67 10.61 -38.60
C ASP A 45 -38.17 10.38 -38.80
N ALA A 46 -37.59 10.86 -39.90
CA ALA A 46 -36.14 10.85 -40.09
C ALA A 46 -35.38 11.70 -39.04
N SER A 47 -35.96 12.83 -38.64
CA SER A 47 -35.39 13.69 -37.58
C SER A 47 -35.44 12.98 -36.21
N TYR A 48 -36.57 12.36 -35.85
CA TYR A 48 -36.72 11.59 -34.63
C TYR A 48 -35.76 10.41 -34.58
N ALA A 49 -35.65 9.64 -35.66
CA ALA A 49 -34.73 8.52 -35.74
C ALA A 49 -33.26 8.96 -35.57
N LYS A 50 -32.89 10.13 -36.09
CA LYS A 50 -31.57 10.72 -35.85
C LYS A 50 -31.34 11.01 -34.36
N THR A 51 -32.31 11.61 -33.68
CA THR A 51 -32.23 11.91 -32.25
C THR A 51 -32.10 10.63 -31.43
N PHE A 52 -32.93 9.61 -31.67
CA PHE A 52 -32.82 8.33 -30.98
C PHE A 52 -31.47 7.64 -31.20
N ALA A 53 -30.95 7.66 -32.43
CA ALA A 53 -29.62 7.11 -32.72
C ALA A 53 -28.52 7.87 -31.96
N GLY A 54 -28.62 9.19 -31.86
CA GLY A 54 -27.72 10.03 -31.07
C GLY A 54 -27.78 9.72 -29.57
N ASP A 55 -28.99 9.69 -29.01
CA ASP A 55 -29.23 9.42 -27.58
C ASP A 55 -28.70 8.03 -27.19
N VAL A 56 -29.09 6.98 -27.92
CA VAL A 56 -28.63 5.61 -27.63
C VAL A 56 -27.14 5.47 -27.91
N GLY A 57 -26.59 6.19 -28.90
CA GLY A 57 -25.16 6.28 -29.13
C GLY A 57 -24.39 6.85 -27.94
N HIS A 58 -24.96 7.86 -27.28
CA HIS A 58 -24.41 8.41 -26.04
C HIS A 58 -24.50 7.41 -24.88
N LEU A 59 -25.64 6.72 -24.72
CA LEU A 59 -25.81 5.69 -23.67
C LEU A 59 -24.80 4.54 -23.84
N TRP A 60 -24.58 4.08 -25.07
CA TRP A 60 -23.60 3.04 -25.38
C TRP A 60 -22.18 3.46 -24.97
N LYS A 61 -21.69 4.63 -25.43
CA LYS A 61 -20.36 5.15 -25.05
C LYS A 61 -20.21 5.35 -23.54
N THR A 62 -21.29 5.82 -22.91
CA THR A 62 -21.30 5.98 -21.45
C THR A 62 -21.20 4.64 -20.76
N SER A 63 -21.96 3.63 -21.17
CA SER A 63 -21.91 2.28 -20.58
C SER A 63 -20.52 1.65 -20.67
N GLU A 64 -19.84 1.83 -21.81
CA GLU A 64 -18.46 1.39 -22.00
C GLU A 64 -17.51 2.08 -21.00
N SER A 65 -17.62 3.40 -20.87
CA SER A 65 -16.82 4.17 -19.92
C SER A 65 -17.07 3.72 -18.47
N LEU A 66 -18.33 3.52 -18.07
CA LEU A 66 -18.70 3.06 -16.73
C LEU A 66 -18.10 1.68 -16.41
N LEU A 67 -18.08 0.76 -17.38
CA LEU A 67 -17.46 -0.55 -17.21
C LEU A 67 -15.94 -0.44 -17.02
N VAL A 68 -15.27 0.36 -17.87
CA VAL A 68 -13.82 0.59 -17.76
C VAL A 68 -13.45 1.20 -16.41
N TYR A 69 -14.22 2.17 -15.91
CA TYR A 69 -13.97 2.76 -14.59
C TYR A 69 -14.08 1.73 -13.46
N GLN A 70 -15.06 0.85 -13.51
CA GLN A 70 -15.19 -0.22 -12.52
C GLN A 70 -13.97 -1.13 -12.56
N GLU A 71 -13.56 -1.60 -13.73
CA GLU A 71 -12.37 -2.46 -13.90
C GLU A 71 -11.08 -1.82 -13.37
N LEU A 72 -10.89 -0.51 -13.63
CA LEU A 72 -9.76 0.23 -13.09
C LEU A 72 -9.80 0.32 -11.56
N VAL A 73 -10.97 0.56 -10.97
CA VAL A 73 -11.14 0.55 -9.51
C VAL A 73 -10.86 -0.84 -8.96
N ARG A 74 -11.34 -1.92 -9.59
CA ARG A 74 -11.05 -3.31 -9.16
C ARG A 74 -9.55 -3.60 -9.14
N LYS A 75 -8.83 -3.17 -10.17
CA LYS A 75 -7.36 -3.28 -10.23
C LYS A 75 -6.70 -2.42 -9.14
N GLY A 76 -7.14 -1.18 -8.97
CA GLY A 76 -6.62 -0.26 -7.97
C GLY A 76 -6.82 -0.74 -6.53
N VAL A 77 -7.99 -1.30 -6.20
CA VAL A 77 -8.29 -1.91 -4.90
C VAL A 77 -7.30 -3.03 -4.59
N ARG A 78 -7.12 -3.98 -5.52
CA ARG A 78 -6.16 -5.09 -5.35
C ARG A 78 -4.73 -4.60 -5.19
N GLY A 79 -4.30 -3.67 -6.05
CA GLY A 79 -2.95 -3.09 -5.96
C GLY A 79 -2.72 -2.36 -4.64
N LEU A 80 -3.70 -1.59 -4.15
CA LEU A 80 -3.60 -0.86 -2.90
C LEU A 80 -3.52 -1.78 -1.68
N ILE A 81 -4.25 -2.91 -1.68
CA ILE A 81 -4.16 -3.92 -0.62
C ILE A 81 -2.74 -4.48 -0.54
N GLU A 82 -2.14 -4.84 -1.68
CA GLU A 82 -0.78 -5.39 -1.70
C GLU A 82 0.26 -4.36 -1.25
N LEU A 83 0.15 -3.09 -1.69
CA LEU A 83 1.00 -2.00 -1.21
C LEU A 83 0.90 -1.79 0.31
N MET A 84 -0.32 -1.87 0.88
CA MET A 84 -0.49 -1.72 2.32
C MET A 84 0.05 -2.92 3.10
N LYS A 85 0.01 -4.13 2.54
CA LYS A 85 0.64 -5.31 3.14
C LYS A 85 2.16 -5.20 3.14
N GLU A 86 2.74 -4.63 2.08
CA GLU A 86 4.16 -4.32 2.00
C GLU A 86 4.55 -3.29 3.07
N GLU A 87 3.85 -2.15 3.14
CA GLU A 87 4.04 -1.12 4.17
C GLU A 87 3.92 -1.71 5.60
N TYR A 88 2.93 -2.59 5.83
CA TYR A 88 2.79 -3.30 7.09
C TYR A 88 3.98 -4.23 7.39
N SER A 89 4.49 -4.94 6.38
CA SER A 89 5.64 -5.85 6.53
C SER A 89 6.91 -5.08 6.87
N GLU A 90 7.16 -3.94 6.22
CA GLU A 90 8.26 -3.03 6.56
C GLU A 90 8.16 -2.54 8.02
N ILE A 91 6.95 -2.16 8.45
CA ILE A 91 6.70 -1.75 9.85
C ILE A 91 6.98 -2.91 10.82
N LEU A 92 6.63 -4.15 10.47
CA LEU A 92 6.94 -5.31 11.30
C LEU A 92 8.44 -5.59 11.40
N HIS A 93 9.18 -5.45 10.31
CA HIS A 93 10.64 -5.53 10.33
C HIS A 93 11.22 -4.46 11.25
N LYS A 94 10.78 -3.21 11.08
CA LYS A 94 11.23 -2.10 11.92
C LYS A 94 10.90 -2.31 13.40
N LYS A 95 9.71 -2.84 13.68
CA LYS A 95 9.29 -3.21 15.04
C LYS A 95 10.27 -4.21 15.64
N SER A 96 10.63 -5.27 14.92
CA SER A 96 11.59 -6.28 15.40
C SER A 96 12.96 -5.66 15.70
N GLU A 97 13.47 -4.80 14.83
CA GLU A 97 14.74 -4.07 15.06
C GLU A 97 14.69 -3.25 16.34
N VAL A 98 13.64 -2.45 16.52
CA VAL A 98 13.47 -1.59 17.71
C VAL A 98 13.36 -2.43 18.98
N PHE A 99 12.62 -3.54 18.94
CA PHE A 99 12.51 -4.45 20.10
C PHE A 99 13.88 -5.03 20.47
N HIS A 100 14.65 -5.48 19.48
CA HIS A 100 16.02 -5.96 19.72
C HIS A 100 16.92 -4.86 20.28
N LEU A 101 16.84 -3.64 19.74
CA LEU A 101 17.62 -2.50 20.21
C LEU A 101 17.29 -2.12 21.66
N CYS A 102 16.00 -2.08 22.02
CA CYS A 102 15.55 -1.86 23.41
C CYS A 102 16.09 -2.92 24.36
N ASN A 103 15.97 -4.21 23.98
CA ASN A 103 16.45 -5.33 24.80
C ASN A 103 17.97 -5.26 24.98
N TYR A 104 18.71 -4.95 23.92
CA TYR A 104 20.16 -4.79 23.96
C TYR A 104 20.58 -3.61 24.84
N CYS A 105 19.94 -2.46 24.69
CA CYS A 105 20.19 -1.27 25.51
C CYS A 105 19.92 -1.55 27.00
N THR A 106 18.83 -2.25 27.31
CA THR A 106 18.49 -2.66 28.69
C THR A 106 19.60 -3.53 29.28
N GLN A 107 20.10 -4.52 28.55
CA GLN A 107 21.17 -5.40 29.02
C GLN A 107 22.49 -4.65 29.24
N ILE A 108 22.86 -3.72 28.35
CA ILE A 108 24.05 -2.88 28.55
C ILE A 108 23.91 -2.06 29.82
N LEU A 109 22.80 -1.32 29.96
CA LEU A 109 22.58 -0.44 31.10
C LEU A 109 22.57 -1.23 32.41
N GLN A 110 21.92 -2.39 32.45
CA GLN A 110 21.91 -3.28 33.62
C GLN A 110 23.33 -3.72 34.02
N ARG A 111 24.17 -4.13 33.06
CA ARG A 111 25.56 -4.51 33.33
C ARG A 111 26.41 -3.33 33.78
N THR A 112 26.23 -2.16 33.16
CA THR A 112 26.96 -0.94 33.53
C THR A 112 26.55 -0.43 34.91
N GLU A 113 25.26 -0.51 35.25
CA GLU A 113 24.74 -0.16 36.57
C GLU A 113 25.37 -1.05 37.66
N GLN A 114 25.42 -2.36 37.44
CA GLN A 114 26.09 -3.31 38.35
C GLN A 114 27.59 -2.99 38.54
N LEU A 115 28.29 -2.62 37.45
CA LEU A 115 29.69 -2.20 37.52
C LEU A 115 29.85 -0.93 38.37
N PHE A 116 28.96 0.05 38.16
CA PHE A 116 29.03 1.34 38.85
C PHE A 116 28.61 1.22 40.30
N GLU A 117 27.70 0.29 40.64
CA GLU A 117 27.33 -0.02 42.01
C GLU A 117 28.55 -0.50 42.83
N VAL A 118 29.36 -1.41 42.26
CA VAL A 118 30.60 -1.88 42.89
C VAL A 118 31.60 -0.74 43.10
N LEU A 119 31.74 0.15 42.10
CA LEU A 119 32.64 1.31 42.20
C LEU A 119 32.13 2.36 43.21
N MET A 120 30.82 2.54 43.31
CA MET A 120 30.18 3.42 44.29
C MET A 120 30.37 2.92 45.72
N GLN A 121 30.32 1.60 45.96
CA GLN A 121 30.66 1.01 47.25
C GLN A 121 32.13 1.27 47.66
N ALA A 122 33.00 1.53 46.69
CA ALA A 122 34.36 2.03 46.89
C ALA A 122 34.46 3.57 46.95
N ASN A 123 33.34 4.27 47.14
CA ASN A 123 33.17 5.74 47.11
C ASN A 123 33.58 6.43 45.79
N MET A 124 33.52 5.74 44.66
CA MET A 124 33.88 6.25 43.33
C MET A 124 32.66 6.33 42.40
N LEU A 125 32.63 7.31 41.48
CA LEU A 125 31.62 7.41 40.39
C LEU A 125 30.14 7.45 40.84
N SER A 126 29.84 8.06 41.98
CA SER A 126 28.46 8.16 42.50
C SER A 126 27.52 8.92 41.55
N THR A 127 27.98 9.99 40.91
CA THR A 127 27.14 10.79 40.00
C THR A 127 26.82 10.03 38.72
N GLU A 128 27.80 9.31 38.16
CA GLU A 128 27.61 8.50 36.97
C GLU A 128 26.71 7.28 37.23
N TYR A 129 26.74 6.73 38.45
CA TYR A 129 25.80 5.70 38.87
C TYR A 129 24.35 6.19 38.80
N ASP A 130 24.06 7.36 39.38
CA ASP A 130 22.71 7.94 39.36
C ASP A 130 22.23 8.19 37.92
N GLU A 131 23.11 8.70 37.05
CA GLU A 131 22.80 8.89 35.63
C GLU A 131 22.48 7.58 34.90
N ILE A 132 23.28 6.52 35.11
CA ILE A 132 23.05 5.20 34.51
C ILE A 132 21.75 4.58 35.03
N CYS A 133 21.50 4.66 36.34
CA CYS A 133 20.29 4.17 36.97
C CYS A 133 19.04 4.85 36.38
N ASP A 134 19.09 6.17 36.19
CA ASP A 134 17.98 6.91 35.60
C ASP A 134 17.77 6.62 34.12
N MET A 135 18.86 6.42 33.35
CA MET A 135 18.76 5.93 31.97
C MET A 135 18.15 4.53 31.92
N HIS A 136 18.54 3.62 32.81
CA HIS A 136 17.99 2.27 32.88
C HIS A 136 16.48 2.30 33.18
N LYS A 137 16.05 3.09 34.19
CA LYS A 137 14.61 3.31 34.46
C LYS A 137 13.88 3.86 33.24
N LYS A 138 14.49 4.78 32.47
CA LYS A 138 13.89 5.34 31.26
C LYS A 138 13.72 4.26 30.19
N VAL A 139 14.73 3.43 29.93
CA VAL A 139 14.65 2.33 28.96
C VAL A 139 13.61 1.28 29.36
N LEU A 140 13.45 0.98 30.65
CA LEU A 140 12.39 0.08 31.12
C LEU A 140 10.99 0.66 30.85
N ARG A 141 10.79 1.97 31.03
CA ARG A 141 9.52 2.63 30.66
C ARG A 141 9.27 2.59 29.15
N ILE A 142 10.30 2.81 28.34
CA ILE A 142 10.21 2.68 26.88
C ILE A 142 9.87 1.24 26.49
N SER A 143 10.49 0.24 27.13
CA SER A 143 10.20 -1.16 26.88
C SER A 143 8.75 -1.51 27.22
N GLY A 144 8.19 -0.92 28.28
CA GLY A 144 6.76 -1.03 28.61
C GLY A 144 5.82 -0.42 27.57
N SER A 145 6.28 0.56 26.76
CA SER A 145 5.46 1.14 25.69
C SER A 145 5.44 0.30 24.40
N LEU A 146 6.28 -0.74 24.31
CA LEU A 146 6.31 -1.67 23.18
C LEU A 146 5.09 -2.63 23.16
N GLU A 147 4.53 -2.98 24.31
CA GLU A 147 3.39 -3.92 24.39
C GLU A 147 2.12 -3.37 23.69
N PRO A 148 1.70 -2.11 23.89
CA PRO A 148 0.63 -1.51 23.08
C PRO A 148 0.90 -1.53 21.57
N ILE A 149 2.17 -1.34 21.16
CA ILE A 149 2.57 -1.37 19.74
C ILE A 149 2.43 -2.79 19.18
N GLU A 150 2.83 -3.81 19.94
CA GLU A 150 2.65 -5.21 19.57
C GLU A 150 1.17 -5.54 19.36
N ARG A 151 0.32 -5.18 20.32
CA ARG A 151 -1.13 -5.41 20.23
C ARG A 151 -1.75 -4.73 19.02
N THR A 152 -1.37 -3.48 18.76
CA THR A 152 -1.85 -2.73 17.59
C THR A 152 -1.38 -3.37 16.28
N SER A 153 -0.13 -3.84 16.22
CA SER A 153 0.42 -4.53 15.05
C SER A 153 -0.27 -5.86 14.77
N GLN A 154 -0.64 -6.60 15.83
CA GLN A 154 -1.42 -7.84 15.74
C GLN A 154 -2.85 -7.58 15.25
N ASP A 155 -3.51 -6.54 15.76
CA ASP A 155 -4.83 -6.10 15.31
C ASP A 155 -4.80 -5.71 13.82
N LEU A 156 -3.78 -4.95 13.40
CA LEU A 156 -3.57 -4.59 12.00
C LEU A 156 -3.44 -5.82 11.09
N LYS A 157 -2.74 -6.88 11.54
CA LYS A 157 -2.64 -8.14 10.80
C LYS A 157 -4.01 -8.70 10.41
N SER A 158 -4.95 -8.68 11.36
CA SER A 158 -6.28 -9.25 11.16
C SER A 158 -7.08 -8.52 10.07
N LYS A 159 -6.81 -7.23 9.85
CA LYS A 159 -7.51 -6.39 8.87
C LYS A 159 -7.15 -6.73 7.42
N PHE A 160 -5.99 -7.35 7.20
CA PHE A 160 -5.49 -7.78 5.89
C PHE A 160 -5.83 -9.24 5.53
N LEU A 161 -6.47 -9.97 6.44
CA LEU A 161 -6.94 -11.33 6.14
C LEU A 161 -8.03 -11.30 5.03
N PRO A 162 -8.25 -12.41 4.30
CA PRO A 162 -9.27 -12.45 3.23
C PRO A 162 -10.69 -12.08 3.69
N SER A 163 -11.02 -12.36 4.95
CA SER A 163 -12.27 -11.96 5.62
C SER A 163 -12.13 -10.74 6.53
N GLY A 164 -10.99 -10.05 6.44
CA GLY A 164 -10.67 -8.87 7.23
C GLY A 164 -11.37 -7.61 6.73
N LEU A 165 -11.18 -6.52 7.47
CA LEU A 165 -11.80 -5.22 7.19
C LEU A 165 -11.51 -4.69 5.77
N LEU A 166 -10.33 -4.98 5.22
CA LEU A 166 -9.89 -4.51 3.91
C LEU A 166 -10.12 -5.53 2.78
N SER A 167 -10.93 -6.56 3.01
CA SER A 167 -11.31 -7.54 1.98
C SER A 167 -11.81 -6.87 0.70
N ASP A 168 -11.41 -7.42 -0.45
CA ASP A 168 -11.83 -7.01 -1.78
C ASP A 168 -13.00 -7.86 -2.32
N SER A 169 -13.52 -8.83 -1.56
CA SER A 169 -14.62 -9.71 -2.01
C SER A 169 -15.83 -8.97 -2.63
N TRP A 170 -16.14 -7.76 -2.15
CA TRP A 170 -17.21 -6.92 -2.67
C TRP A 170 -17.02 -6.50 -4.13
N ILE A 171 -15.77 -6.38 -4.63
CA ILE A 171 -15.50 -5.93 -6.00
C ILE A 171 -15.99 -6.93 -7.06
N LEU A 172 -16.15 -8.20 -6.68
CA LEU A 172 -16.70 -9.25 -7.54
C LEU A 172 -18.22 -9.32 -7.48
N GLN A 173 -18.81 -8.88 -6.37
CA GLN A 173 -20.26 -9.01 -6.11
C GLN A 173 -21.07 -7.81 -6.61
N VAL A 174 -20.43 -6.64 -6.72
CA VAL A 174 -21.10 -5.37 -7.02
C VAL A 174 -20.61 -4.82 -8.36
N GLY A 175 -21.49 -4.05 -9.02
CA GLY A 175 -21.21 -3.43 -10.29
C GLY A 175 -21.55 -4.32 -11.47
N THR A 176 -21.04 -3.96 -12.63
CA THR A 176 -21.10 -4.75 -13.87
C THR A 176 -19.74 -5.33 -14.20
N HIS A 177 -19.76 -6.45 -14.91
CA HIS A 177 -18.57 -7.15 -15.37
C HIS A 177 -18.59 -7.33 -16.90
N PRO A 178 -17.43 -7.55 -17.55
CA PRO A 178 -17.36 -7.82 -18.98
C PRO A 178 -18.25 -8.98 -19.44
N GLU A 179 -18.40 -10.00 -18.59
CA GLU A 179 -19.21 -11.20 -18.85
C GLU A 179 -20.71 -10.90 -18.93
N ASP A 180 -21.18 -9.78 -18.36
CA ASP A 180 -22.58 -9.36 -18.45
C ASP A 180 -22.96 -8.93 -19.88
N ARG A 181 -21.96 -8.53 -20.67
CA ARG A 181 -22.08 -8.09 -22.07
C ARG A 181 -23.10 -6.97 -22.29
N ASN A 182 -23.26 -6.09 -21.30
CA ASN A 182 -24.27 -5.02 -21.34
C ASN A 182 -23.96 -3.99 -22.43
N VAL A 183 -22.69 -3.65 -22.61
CA VAL A 183 -22.23 -2.69 -23.65
C VAL A 183 -22.57 -3.22 -25.05
N GLU A 184 -22.33 -4.51 -25.30
CA GLU A 184 -22.62 -5.18 -26.56
C GLU A 184 -24.13 -5.29 -26.80
N LYS A 185 -24.92 -5.62 -25.77
CA LYS A 185 -26.38 -5.64 -25.86
C LYS A 185 -26.94 -4.26 -26.26
N ILE A 186 -26.43 -3.18 -25.67
CA ILE A 186 -26.82 -1.81 -26.04
C ILE A 186 -26.36 -1.51 -27.49
N LYS A 187 -25.16 -1.94 -27.87
CA LYS A 187 -24.63 -1.76 -29.23
C LYS A 187 -25.50 -2.42 -30.30
N VAL A 188 -25.98 -3.64 -30.06
CA VAL A 188 -26.90 -4.34 -30.97
C VAL A 188 -28.20 -3.54 -31.17
N LEU A 189 -28.73 -2.94 -30.10
CA LEU A 189 -29.92 -2.08 -30.19
C LEU A 189 -29.62 -0.78 -30.95
N LEU A 190 -28.46 -0.18 -30.73
CA LEU A 190 -28.00 0.99 -31.48
C LEU A 190 -27.87 0.69 -32.97
N ASP A 191 -27.38 -0.48 -33.34
CA ASP A 191 -27.23 -0.89 -34.74
C ASP A 191 -28.59 -1.05 -35.42
N ALA A 192 -29.57 -1.64 -34.73
CA ALA A 192 -30.95 -1.72 -35.21
C ALA A 192 -31.59 -0.35 -35.40
N ILE A 193 -31.41 0.56 -34.43
CA ILE A 193 -31.89 1.96 -34.50
C ILE A 193 -31.23 2.70 -35.66
N THR A 194 -29.91 2.52 -35.84
CA THR A 194 -29.15 3.16 -36.91
C THR A 194 -29.60 2.66 -38.28
N ALA A 195 -29.89 1.37 -38.42
CA ALA A 195 -30.45 0.80 -39.66
C ALA A 195 -31.79 1.45 -40.01
N ILE A 196 -32.71 1.57 -39.05
CA ILE A 196 -34.01 2.25 -39.26
C ILE A 196 -33.80 3.72 -39.62
N TYR A 197 -32.89 4.43 -38.94
CA TYR A 197 -32.56 5.81 -39.26
C TYR A 197 -32.05 5.98 -40.70
N GLN A 198 -31.15 5.11 -41.17
CA GLN A 198 -30.66 5.18 -42.54
C GLN A 198 -31.77 4.88 -43.56
N GLN A 199 -32.70 3.97 -43.23
CA GLN A 199 -33.86 3.73 -44.07
C GLN A 199 -34.78 4.94 -44.14
N PHE A 200 -35.11 5.57 -43.00
CA PHE A 200 -35.95 6.78 -42.97
C PHE A 200 -35.34 7.96 -43.73
N LYS A 201 -34.01 8.07 -43.78
CA LYS A 201 -33.34 9.05 -44.64
C LYS A 201 -33.59 8.81 -46.13
N LYS A 202 -33.65 7.55 -46.57
CA LYS A 202 -33.96 7.19 -47.97
C LYS A 202 -35.42 7.50 -48.25
N ASP A 203 -36.33 7.06 -47.38
CA ASP A 203 -37.76 7.29 -47.52
C ASP A 203 -38.09 8.80 -47.61
N LYS A 204 -37.44 9.62 -46.77
CA LYS A 204 -37.51 11.09 -46.84
C LYS A 204 -37.06 11.64 -48.20
N ALA A 205 -35.99 11.09 -48.79
CA ALA A 205 -35.50 11.54 -50.10
C ALA A 205 -36.47 11.19 -51.24
N GLU A 206 -37.21 10.09 -51.11
CA GLU A 206 -38.25 9.67 -52.05
C GLU A 206 -39.51 10.53 -52.00
N ARG A 207 -39.70 11.31 -50.92
CA ARG A 207 -40.83 12.24 -50.65
C ARG A 207 -42.21 11.59 -50.55
N ARG A 208 -42.44 10.42 -51.15
CA ARG A 208 -43.69 9.67 -51.08
C ARG A 208 -43.42 8.18 -51.29
N LEU A 209 -43.91 7.37 -50.35
CA LEU A 209 -43.80 5.92 -50.40
C LEU A 209 -45.05 5.28 -51.02
N PRO A 210 -44.92 4.15 -51.74
CA PRO A 210 -46.03 3.25 -52.06
C PRO A 210 -46.69 2.68 -50.80
N TYR A 211 -47.93 2.19 -50.92
CA TYR A 211 -48.73 1.72 -49.78
C TYR A 211 -48.00 0.71 -48.88
N ASN A 212 -47.38 -0.32 -49.47
CA ASN A 212 -46.68 -1.36 -48.70
C ASN A 212 -45.46 -0.79 -47.94
N GLU A 213 -44.66 0.04 -48.59
CA GLU A 213 -43.51 0.70 -47.98
C GLU A 213 -43.94 1.68 -46.87
N GLU A 214 -45.06 2.40 -47.05
CA GLU A 214 -45.64 3.23 -46.00
C GLU A 214 -46.04 2.41 -44.76
N GLN A 215 -46.59 1.20 -44.93
CA GLN A 215 -46.89 0.33 -43.79
C GLN A 215 -45.61 -0.16 -43.11
N ILE A 216 -44.61 -0.58 -43.88
CA ILE A 216 -43.29 -1.00 -43.35
C ILE A 216 -42.64 0.14 -42.56
N HIS A 217 -42.64 1.36 -43.10
CA HIS A 217 -42.14 2.55 -42.43
C HIS A 217 -42.84 2.79 -41.08
N LYS A 218 -44.18 2.69 -41.03
CA LYS A 218 -44.94 2.82 -39.78
C LYS A 218 -44.58 1.74 -38.77
N PHE A 219 -44.36 0.50 -39.19
CA PHE A 219 -43.90 -0.58 -38.31
C PHE A 219 -42.49 -0.32 -37.80
N ASP A 220 -41.57 0.11 -38.65
CA ASP A 220 -40.20 0.40 -38.23
C ASP A 220 -40.14 1.62 -37.30
N LYS A 221 -41.04 2.59 -37.44
CA LYS A 221 -41.21 3.69 -36.48
C LYS A 221 -41.57 3.18 -35.08
N GLN A 222 -42.45 2.18 -34.99
CA GLN A 222 -42.78 1.55 -33.70
C GLN A 222 -41.60 0.75 -33.15
N LYS A 223 -40.89 -0.02 -34.00
CA LYS A 223 -39.69 -0.77 -33.58
C LYS A 223 -38.57 0.16 -33.10
N LEU A 224 -38.38 1.31 -33.74
CA LEU A 224 -37.41 2.33 -33.33
C LEU A 224 -37.63 2.73 -31.86
N VAL A 225 -38.88 3.07 -31.50
CA VAL A 225 -39.25 3.45 -30.13
C VAL A 225 -39.07 2.28 -29.15
N LEU A 226 -39.42 1.06 -29.57
CA LEU A 226 -39.22 -0.14 -28.76
C LEU A 226 -37.74 -0.40 -28.48
N HIS A 227 -36.88 -0.35 -29.50
CA HIS A 227 -35.43 -0.54 -29.36
C HIS A 227 -34.80 0.54 -28.49
N ALA A 228 -35.18 1.80 -28.68
CA ALA A 228 -34.67 2.91 -27.88
C ALA A 228 -35.08 2.80 -26.41
N THR A 229 -36.35 2.46 -26.13
CA THR A 229 -36.84 2.21 -24.77
C THR A 229 -36.09 1.07 -24.12
N LYS A 230 -35.90 -0.06 -24.83
CA LYS A 230 -35.15 -1.21 -24.32
C LYS A 230 -33.69 -0.87 -24.02
N ALA A 231 -33.03 -0.11 -24.89
CA ALA A 231 -31.64 0.32 -24.69
C ALA A 231 -31.50 1.22 -23.46
N ARG A 232 -32.48 2.12 -23.27
CA ARG A 232 -32.54 3.02 -22.13
C ARG A 232 -32.74 2.27 -20.82
N SER A 233 -33.74 1.38 -20.73
CA SER A 233 -33.96 0.56 -19.53
C SER A 233 -32.73 -0.27 -19.18
N LEU A 234 -32.10 -0.90 -20.18
CA LEU A 234 -30.87 -1.65 -19.98
C LEU A 234 -29.74 -0.77 -19.45
N PHE A 235 -29.59 0.45 -19.96
CA PHE A 235 -28.61 1.38 -19.43
C PHE A 235 -28.93 1.80 -17.99
N THR A 236 -30.15 2.23 -17.70
CA THR A 236 -30.53 2.80 -16.40
C THR A 236 -30.50 1.76 -15.28
N GLU A 237 -31.05 0.58 -15.55
CA GLU A 237 -31.28 -0.47 -14.55
C GLU A 237 -30.04 -1.36 -14.37
N GLU A 238 -29.36 -1.71 -15.46
CA GLU A 238 -28.22 -2.64 -15.38
C GLU A 238 -26.86 -1.93 -15.33
N CYS A 239 -26.67 -0.81 -16.04
CA CYS A 239 -25.36 -0.15 -16.07
C CYS A 239 -25.26 0.93 -14.99
N ALA A 240 -26.12 1.95 -15.07
CA ALA A 240 -26.06 3.13 -14.22
C ALA A 240 -26.33 2.82 -12.74
N MET A 241 -27.40 2.07 -12.44
CA MET A 241 -27.75 1.74 -11.06
C MET A 241 -26.67 0.90 -10.38
N LYS A 242 -26.18 -0.16 -11.05
CA LYS A 242 -25.10 -1.01 -10.51
C LYS A 242 -23.78 -0.25 -10.36
N TYR A 243 -23.45 0.63 -11.30
CA TYR A 243 -22.30 1.52 -11.18
C TYR A 243 -22.40 2.44 -9.95
N ARG A 244 -23.55 3.10 -9.73
CA ARG A 244 -23.74 3.96 -8.54
C ARG A 244 -23.56 3.18 -7.23
N LEU A 245 -24.08 1.97 -7.16
CA LEU A 245 -23.88 1.09 -6.00
C LEU A 245 -22.41 0.70 -5.82
N PHE A 246 -21.73 0.33 -6.91
CA PHE A 246 -20.30 0.00 -6.90
C PHE A 246 -19.47 1.16 -6.36
N ILE A 247 -19.76 2.37 -6.81
CA ILE A 247 -19.09 3.59 -6.36
C ILE A 247 -19.33 3.85 -4.87
N SER A 248 -20.57 3.75 -4.40
CA SER A 248 -20.89 3.90 -2.97
C SER A 248 -20.11 2.90 -2.10
N LYS A 249 -20.00 1.65 -2.56
CA LYS A 249 -19.21 0.61 -1.88
C LYS A 249 -17.72 0.90 -1.91
N SER A 250 -17.20 1.38 -3.04
CA SER A 250 -15.80 1.80 -3.16
C SER A 250 -15.45 2.94 -2.20
N GLU A 251 -16.35 3.90 -2.01
CA GLU A 251 -16.16 5.03 -1.10
C GLU A 251 -16.15 4.55 0.36
N GLU A 252 -17.10 3.68 0.74
CA GLU A 252 -17.14 3.05 2.05
C GLU A 252 -15.85 2.28 2.36
N TRP A 253 -15.37 1.50 1.38
CA TRP A 253 -14.13 0.73 1.51
C TRP A 253 -12.89 1.65 1.61
N MET A 254 -12.82 2.73 0.84
CA MET A 254 -11.72 3.69 0.93
C MET A 254 -11.63 4.38 2.30
N ARG A 255 -12.78 4.66 2.94
CA ARG A 255 -12.79 5.17 4.32
C ARG A 255 -12.13 4.19 5.30
N LYS A 256 -12.35 2.88 5.11
CA LYS A 256 -11.69 1.83 5.91
C LYS A 256 -10.19 1.80 5.64
N VAL A 257 -9.78 1.85 4.37
CA VAL A 257 -8.36 1.95 3.98
C VAL A 257 -7.67 3.12 4.65
N HIS A 258 -8.26 4.32 4.56
CA HIS A 258 -7.69 5.51 5.17
C HIS A 258 -7.53 5.36 6.69
N HIS A 259 -8.52 4.77 7.36
CA HIS A 259 -8.43 4.48 8.79
C HIS A 259 -7.27 3.54 9.13
N VAL A 260 -7.10 2.44 8.38
CA VAL A 260 -6.00 1.49 8.59
C VAL A 260 -4.65 2.13 8.28
N LYS A 261 -4.54 2.91 7.20
CA LYS A 261 -3.31 3.63 6.86
C LYS A 261 -2.90 4.61 7.95
N LYS A 262 -3.85 5.36 8.53
CA LYS A 262 -3.59 6.24 9.66
C LYS A 262 -3.01 5.47 10.86
N GLN A 263 -3.51 4.26 11.13
CA GLN A 263 -2.98 3.40 12.19
C GLN A 263 -1.57 2.90 11.89
N LEU A 264 -1.28 2.47 10.65
CA LEU A 264 0.06 2.07 10.21
C LEU A 264 1.07 3.22 10.41
N LEU A 265 0.73 4.42 9.93
CA LEU A 265 1.57 5.61 10.10
C LEU A 265 1.80 5.95 11.59
N GLY A 266 0.76 5.78 12.43
CA GLY A 266 0.87 5.96 13.86
C GLY A 266 1.90 5.01 14.51
N VAL A 267 1.82 3.71 14.18
CA VAL A 267 2.77 2.70 14.67
C VAL A 267 4.18 2.99 14.16
N SER A 268 4.32 3.27 12.86
CA SER A 268 5.61 3.60 12.25
C SER A 268 6.27 4.81 12.95
N SER A 269 5.52 5.89 13.16
CA SER A 269 6.01 7.08 13.86
C SER A 269 6.45 6.78 15.30
N GLN A 270 5.66 5.97 16.03
CA GLN A 270 6.03 5.54 17.39
C GLN A 270 7.35 4.76 17.41
N LEU A 271 7.52 3.81 16.49
CA LEU A 271 8.75 3.02 16.37
C LEU A 271 9.97 3.91 16.06
N MET A 272 9.84 4.83 15.10
CA MET A 272 10.92 5.76 14.75
C MET A 272 11.31 6.68 15.92
N ASN A 273 10.34 7.11 16.73
CA ASN A 273 10.61 7.93 17.91
C ASN A 273 11.33 7.12 19.00
N ILE A 274 10.87 5.88 19.25
CA ILE A 274 11.50 4.97 20.21
C ILE A 274 12.94 4.66 19.81
N GLU A 275 13.17 4.32 18.54
CA GLU A 275 14.51 4.06 18.01
C GLU A 275 15.47 5.22 18.29
N LYS A 276 15.04 6.45 17.98
CA LYS A 276 15.83 7.67 18.22
C LYS A 276 16.15 7.85 19.69
N GLU A 277 15.17 7.67 20.57
CA GLU A 277 15.37 7.81 22.01
C GLU A 277 16.33 6.75 22.57
N ILE A 278 16.20 5.50 22.14
CA ILE A 278 17.07 4.40 22.60
C ILE A 278 18.50 4.59 22.06
N THR A 279 18.65 5.00 20.80
CA THR A 279 19.96 5.27 20.22
C THR A 279 20.70 6.37 20.99
N LEU A 280 19.99 7.44 21.40
CA LEU A 280 20.56 8.50 22.22
C LEU A 280 21.00 8.00 23.61
N LEU A 281 20.18 7.15 24.24
CA LEU A 281 20.50 6.57 25.55
C LEU A 281 21.70 5.62 25.46
N MET A 282 21.78 4.82 24.41
CA MET A 282 22.92 3.94 24.15
C MET A 282 24.21 4.72 23.94
N ASP A 283 24.21 5.76 23.09
CA ASP A 283 25.39 6.60 22.85
C ASP A 283 25.88 7.26 24.14
N ARG A 284 24.96 7.75 24.98
CA ARG A 284 25.32 8.32 26.28
C ARG A 284 25.89 7.27 27.25
N ALA A 285 25.30 6.08 27.31
CA ALA A 285 25.77 5.00 28.16
C ALA A 285 27.19 4.52 27.77
N LEU A 286 27.44 4.38 26.46
CA LEU A 286 28.75 4.01 25.93
C LEU A 286 29.80 5.08 26.24
N LYS A 287 29.46 6.37 26.04
CA LYS A 287 30.36 7.48 26.42
C LYS A 287 30.71 7.45 27.89
N LEU A 288 29.76 7.23 28.79
CA LEU A 288 30.05 7.13 30.23
C LEU A 288 30.98 5.94 30.53
N GLN A 289 30.79 4.81 29.85
CA GLN A 289 31.64 3.63 29.99
C GLN A 289 33.09 3.87 29.53
N GLU A 290 33.31 4.63 28.46
CA GLU A 290 34.65 4.98 27.96
C GLU A 290 35.48 5.82 28.96
N HIS A 291 34.82 6.59 29.83
CA HIS A 291 35.51 7.42 30.83
C HIS A 291 35.94 6.63 32.08
N VAL A 292 35.43 5.41 32.26
CA VAL A 292 35.71 4.58 33.44
C VAL A 292 37.20 4.23 33.57
N PRO A 293 37.90 3.72 32.53
CA PRO A 293 39.33 3.41 32.64
C PRO A 293 40.18 4.64 32.92
N GLN A 294 39.83 5.79 32.33
CA GLN A 294 40.55 7.05 32.49
C GLN A 294 40.47 7.61 33.91
N LYS A 295 39.34 7.39 34.59
CA LYS A 295 39.16 7.79 36.00
C LYS A 295 39.77 6.79 36.99
N LEU A 296 39.99 5.54 36.58
CA LEU A 296 40.65 4.50 37.39
C LEU A 296 42.20 4.56 37.31
N LEU A 297 42.77 5.02 36.18
CA LEU A 297 44.22 5.12 35.94
C LEU A 297 45.01 5.98 36.96
N PRO A 298 44.54 7.16 37.40
CA PRO A 298 45.25 7.98 38.39
C PRO A 298 45.36 7.31 39.78
N LEU A 299 44.45 6.41 40.14
CA LEU A 299 44.42 5.76 41.45
C LEU A 299 45.42 4.61 41.59
N LEU A 300 45.82 3.95 40.49
CA LEU A 300 46.90 2.96 40.52
C LEU A 300 48.28 3.61 40.75
N SER A 301 48.41 4.91 40.47
CA SER A 301 49.64 5.68 40.69
C SER A 301 49.74 6.32 42.08
N SER A 302 48.62 6.51 42.81
CA SER A 302 48.63 7.13 44.14
C SER A 302 48.58 6.11 45.28
N GLY A 303 49.67 5.38 45.48
CA GLY A 303 50.09 4.96 46.83
C GLY A 303 49.25 3.92 47.59
N MET A 304 48.49 3.04 46.93
CA MET A 304 48.06 1.78 47.57
C MET A 304 48.96 0.65 47.09
N LYS A 305 49.63 -0.05 48.03
CA LYS A 305 50.28 -1.32 47.71
C LYS A 305 49.25 -2.25 47.06
N PRO A 306 49.51 -2.82 45.88
CA PRO A 306 48.54 -3.68 45.21
C PRO A 306 48.36 -4.95 46.02
N GLN A 307 47.32 -4.99 46.84
CA GLN A 307 46.80 -6.25 47.34
C GLN A 307 45.78 -6.76 46.32
N ALA A 308 46.30 -7.63 45.44
CA ALA A 308 45.58 -8.51 44.53
C ALA A 308 44.70 -7.84 43.46
N PHE A 309 45.32 -7.33 42.40
CA PHE A 309 44.74 -7.47 41.06
C PHE A 309 45.77 -8.12 40.14
N LEU A 310 45.62 -9.44 40.01
CA LEU A 310 46.29 -10.36 39.09
C LEU A 310 47.81 -10.51 39.30
N SER A 311 48.23 -11.76 39.53
CA SER A 311 49.65 -12.10 39.61
C SER A 311 50.35 -11.73 38.29
N GLN A 312 51.63 -11.35 38.35
CA GLN A 312 52.42 -11.02 37.16
C GLN A 312 52.42 -12.17 36.13
N ASN A 313 52.22 -13.41 36.59
CA ASN A 313 52.03 -14.58 35.74
C ASN A 313 50.72 -14.54 34.95
N THR A 314 49.61 -14.12 35.58
CA THR A 314 48.30 -14.01 34.94
C THR A 314 48.27 -12.90 33.86
N LEU A 315 48.99 -11.80 34.09
CA LEU A 315 49.10 -10.72 33.11
C LEU A 315 49.88 -11.16 31.86
N VAL A 316 50.94 -11.96 32.06
CA VAL A 316 51.72 -12.56 30.96
C VAL A 316 50.88 -13.59 30.20
N GLU A 317 50.12 -14.44 30.89
CA GLU A 317 49.19 -15.40 30.26
C GLU A 317 48.09 -14.71 29.45
N MET A 318 47.50 -13.63 29.97
CA MET A 318 46.51 -12.85 29.23
C MET A 318 47.12 -12.15 28.01
N THR A 319 48.34 -11.62 28.13
CA THR A 319 49.03 -10.98 26.99
C THR A 319 49.35 -12.02 25.91
N LEU A 320 49.79 -13.21 26.32
CA LEU A 320 50.05 -14.33 25.41
C LEU A 320 48.75 -14.84 24.76
N GLY A 321 47.67 -14.94 25.55
CA GLY A 321 46.35 -15.32 25.07
C GLY A 321 45.75 -14.32 24.08
N MET A 322 45.87 -13.02 24.33
CA MET A 322 45.45 -11.97 23.38
C MET A 322 46.27 -12.00 22.11
N LYS A 323 47.58 -12.25 22.20
CA LYS A 323 48.43 -12.39 21.02
C LYS A 323 48.02 -13.61 20.18
N LYS A 324 47.76 -14.74 20.82
CA LYS A 324 47.28 -15.96 20.15
C LYS A 324 45.91 -15.75 19.50
N LEU A 325 44.98 -15.09 20.18
CA LEU A 325 43.66 -14.78 19.65
C LEU A 325 43.73 -13.86 18.42
N LYS A 326 44.63 -12.88 18.44
CA LYS A 326 44.91 -12.01 17.28
C LYS A 326 45.44 -12.81 16.09
N GLU A 327 46.37 -13.73 16.31
CA GLU A 327 46.89 -14.62 15.27
C GLU A 327 45.79 -15.54 14.70
N GLU A 328 44.92 -16.09 15.56
CA GLU A 328 43.77 -16.90 15.13
C GLU A 328 42.74 -16.08 14.32
N MET A 329 42.44 -14.84 14.74
CA MET A 329 41.53 -13.96 14.00
C MET A 329 42.11 -13.49 12.66
N GLU A 330 43.42 -13.25 12.57
CA GLU A 330 44.08 -12.99 11.28
C GLU A 330 44.00 -14.19 10.34
N GLY A 331 44.08 -15.42 10.88
CA GLY A 331 43.83 -16.67 10.15
C GLY A 331 42.40 -16.77 9.61
N VAL A 332 41.40 -16.52 10.46
CA VAL A 332 39.99 -16.54 10.06
C VAL A 332 39.68 -15.50 8.98
N VAL A 333 40.24 -14.29 9.08
CA VAL A 333 40.08 -13.26 8.04
C VAL A 333 40.67 -13.72 6.70
N LYS A 334 41.83 -14.39 6.73
CA LYS A 334 42.45 -14.94 5.52
C LYS A 334 41.60 -16.04 4.91
N GLU A 335 41.07 -16.96 5.71
CA GLU A 335 40.16 -18.01 5.25
C GLU A 335 38.84 -17.43 4.70
N LEU A 336 38.30 -16.39 5.33
CA LEU A 336 37.11 -15.69 4.82
C LEU A 336 37.39 -15.03 3.45
N ASN A 337 38.57 -14.43 3.29
CA ASN A 337 38.97 -13.81 2.04
C ASN A 337 39.19 -14.84 0.92
N GLU A 338 39.76 -16.00 1.26
CA GLU A 338 39.89 -17.14 0.35
C GLU A 338 38.51 -17.71 -0.03
N ASN A 339 37.58 -17.84 0.92
CA ASN A 339 36.20 -18.26 0.66
C ASN A 339 35.45 -17.27 -0.23
N ASN A 340 35.60 -15.97 0.00
CA ASN A 340 35.01 -14.94 -0.86
C ASN A 340 35.59 -15.00 -2.28
N HIS A 341 36.91 -15.16 -2.42
CA HIS A 341 37.54 -15.35 -3.73
C HIS A 341 37.03 -16.63 -4.42
N PHE A 342 36.78 -17.70 -3.67
CA PHE A 342 36.22 -18.95 -4.21
C PHE A 342 34.79 -18.76 -4.72
N LEU A 343 33.96 -18.04 -3.95
CA LEU A 343 32.59 -17.68 -4.32
C LEU A 343 32.54 -16.76 -5.55
N GLU A 344 33.46 -15.81 -5.67
CA GLU A 344 33.57 -14.95 -6.86
C GLU A 344 33.97 -15.73 -8.12
N ARG A 345 34.81 -16.75 -7.98
CA ARG A 345 35.17 -17.68 -9.07
C ARG A 345 34.01 -18.59 -9.49
N PHE A 346 33.17 -18.99 -8.53
CA PHE A 346 31.94 -19.75 -8.83
C PHE A 346 30.85 -18.85 -9.43
N GLY A 347 30.73 -17.60 -8.99
CA GLY A 347 29.80 -16.62 -9.54
C GLY A 347 30.13 -16.19 -10.97
N THR A 348 31.40 -16.23 -11.36
CA THR A 348 31.83 -16.02 -12.76
C THR A 348 31.61 -17.24 -13.65
N LEU A 349 31.55 -18.46 -13.10
CA LEU A 349 31.23 -19.69 -13.85
C LEU A 349 29.73 -19.91 -14.09
N THR A 350 28.86 -19.27 -13.31
CA THR A 350 27.39 -19.39 -13.48
C THR A 350 26.78 -18.37 -14.45
N LEU A 351 27.52 -17.34 -14.87
CA LEU A 351 27.04 -16.31 -15.79
C LEU A 351 27.27 -16.60 -17.29
N ASP A 352 28.05 -17.62 -17.65
CA ASP A 352 28.39 -17.94 -19.06
C ASP A 352 27.86 -19.30 -19.55
N GLY A 353 26.93 -19.93 -18.80
CA GLY A 353 26.36 -21.26 -19.12
C GLY A 353 24.88 -21.28 -19.54
N GLY A 354 24.26 -20.12 -19.73
CA GLY A 354 22.79 -20.00 -19.83
C GLY A 354 22.23 -19.61 -21.20
N LEU A 355 22.85 -20.01 -22.31
CA LEU A 355 22.27 -19.88 -23.66
C LEU A 355 22.53 -21.15 -24.49
N ARG A 356 21.73 -22.20 -24.26
CA ARG A 356 21.25 -23.17 -25.25
C ARG A 356 20.43 -24.26 -24.55
N GLY A 357 19.17 -24.38 -24.94
CA GLY A 357 18.19 -25.36 -24.46
C GLY A 357 16.80 -24.90 -24.82
#